data_AF-A0A081BRQ6-F1
#
_entry.id   AF-A0A081BRQ6-F1
#
_cell.length_a   1.000
_cell.length_b   1.000
_cell.length_c   1.000
_cell.angle_alpha   90.00
_cell.angle_beta   90.00
_cell.angle_gamma   90.00
#
_symmetry.space_group_name_H-M   'P 1'
#
loop_
_entity.id
_entity.type
_entity.pdbx_description
1 polymer ?
#
loop_
_entity_poly.entity_id
_entity_poly.type
_entity_poly.pdbx_seq_one_letter_code
_entity_poly.pdbx_strand_id
1 'polypeptide(L)' 'MVGTFYRSPAPDADPYVKVGDQISPGQVLCIIEAMKLMNEIEAECSGRIKEILGENGKPVEYNQVLFIVEPLA' A
#
# COMPACT_ATOMS: atom_id res chain seq x y z
N MET A 1 -4.09 3.95 -10.86
CA MET A 1 -4.52 5.32 -10.52
C MET A 1 -3.27 6.20 -10.50
N VAL A 2 -3.35 7.45 -10.94
CA VAL A 2 -2.22 8.39 -10.82
C VAL A 2 -2.44 9.21 -9.55
N GLY A 3 -1.42 9.32 -8.70
CA GLY A 3 -1.53 10.03 -7.43
C GLY A 3 -0.24 10.01 -6.63
N THR A 4 -0.31 10.36 -5.35
CA THR A 4 0.81 10.30 -4.41
C THR A 4 0.64 9.13 -3.45
N PHE A 5 1.63 8.26 -3.35
CA PHE A 5 1.59 7.10 -2.46
C PHE A 5 1.97 7.47 -1.03
N TYR A 6 1.18 7.02 -0.06
CA TYR A 6 1.51 7.12 1.36
C TYR A 6 1.35 5.80 2.08
N ARG A 7 2.29 5.52 2.99
CA ARG A 7 2.30 4.29 3.80
C ARG A 7 1.43 4.35 5.04
N SER A 8 0.99 5.54 5.44
CA SER A 8 0.25 5.80 6.68
C SER A 8 -0.98 6.68 6.39
N PRO A 9 -2.04 6.62 7.22
CA PRO A 9 -3.21 7.49 7.08
C PRO A 9 -2.91 8.98 7.37
N ALA A 10 -1.84 9.25 8.11
CA ALA A 10 -1.38 10.59 8.49
C ALA A 10 0.15 10.60 8.68
N PRO A 11 0.80 11.78 8.67
CA PRO A 11 2.26 11.90 8.80
C PRO A 11 2.84 11.28 10.09
N ASP A 12 2.11 11.38 11.19
CA ASP A 12 2.54 10.90 12.51
C ASP A 12 1.95 9.53 12.88
N ALA A 13 1.18 8.93 11.96
CA ALA A 13 0.57 7.62 12.17
C ALA A 13 1.50 6.49 11.72
N ASP A 14 1.36 5.34 12.39
CA ASP A 14 2.01 4.11 11.96
C ASP A 14 1.60 3.73 10.53
N PRO A 15 2.51 3.09 9.78
CA PRO A 15 2.17 2.60 8.46
C PRO A 15 1.15 1.47 8.55
N TYR A 16 0.29 1.35 7.52
CA TYR A 16 -0.71 0.29 7.44
C TYR A 16 -0.09 -1.11 7.48
N VAL A 17 1.05 -1.30 6.82
CA VAL A 17 1.81 -2.55 6.79
C VAL A 17 3.32 -2.30 6.73
N LYS A 18 4.10 -3.29 7.16
CA LYS A 18 5.56 -3.35 7.10
C LYS A 18 6.01 -4.63 6.39
N VAL A 19 7.26 -4.66 5.92
CA VAL A 19 7.86 -5.88 5.38
C VAL A 19 7.85 -6.97 6.45
N GLY A 20 7.36 -8.15 6.10
CA GLY A 20 7.20 -9.28 7.01
C GLY A 20 5.82 -9.38 7.66
N ASP A 21 4.92 -8.40 7.48
CA ASP A 21 3.55 -8.50 7.99
C ASP A 21 2.72 -9.47 7.14
N GLN A 22 1.79 -10.17 7.79
CA GLN A 22 0.75 -10.94 7.10
C GLN A 22 -0.43 -10.04 6.74
N ILE A 23 -1.01 -10.27 5.57
CA ILE A 23 -2.17 -9.54 5.05
C ILE A 23 -3.30 -10.50 4.70
N SER A 24 -4.53 -10.00 4.74
CA SER A 24 -5.75 -10.71 4.34
C SER A 24 -6.56 -9.89 3.33
N PRO A 25 -7.40 -10.51 2.49
CA PRO A 25 -8.27 -9.79 1.56
C PRO A 25 -9.09 -8.71 2.27
N GLY A 26 -9.13 -7.50 1.70
CA GLY A 26 -9.80 -6.33 2.26
C GLY A 26 -8.98 -5.54 3.29
N GLN A 27 -7.79 -6.02 3.68
CA GLN A 27 -6.92 -5.24 4.57
C GLN A 27 -6.29 -4.07 3.81
N VAL A 28 -6.40 -2.86 4.34
CA VAL A 28 -5.78 -1.66 3.77
C VAL A 28 -4.25 -1.76 3.87
N LEU A 29 -3.57 -1.53 2.75
CA LEU A 29 -2.10 -1.61 2.62
C LEU A 29 -1.44 -0.24 2.51
N CYS A 30 -2.11 0.71 1.87
CA CYS A 30 -1.66 2.08 1.70
C CYS A 30 -2.82 2.97 1.28
N ILE A 31 -2.53 4.26 1.14
CA ILE A 31 -3.40 5.20 0.45
C ILE A 31 -2.69 5.83 -0.74
N ILE A 32 -3.47 6.16 -1.77
CA ILE A 32 -3.03 7.01 -2.87
C ILE A 32 -3.89 8.27 -2.86
N GLU A 33 -3.23 9.41 -2.69
CA GLU A 33 -3.86 10.72 -2.82
C GLU A 33 -4.01 11.08 -4.30
N ALA A 34 -5.24 11.29 -4.75
CA ALA A 34 -5.53 11.80 -6.09
C ALA A 34 -6.61 12.88 -6.00
N MET A 35 -6.32 14.10 -6.49
CA MET A 35 -7.26 15.23 -6.49
C MET A 35 -7.87 15.54 -5.10
N LYS A 36 -7.04 15.49 -4.03
CA LYS A 36 -7.43 15.63 -2.61
C LYS A 36 -8.28 14.50 -2.03
N LEU A 37 -8.49 13.41 -2.78
CA LEU A 37 -9.13 12.20 -2.28
C LEU A 37 -8.06 11.19 -1.87
N MET A 38 -8.18 10.66 -0.65
CA MET A 38 -7.36 9.56 -0.16
C MET A 38 -8.05 8.25 -0.53
N ASN A 39 -7.50 7.55 -1.51
CA ASN A 39 -8.05 6.28 -1.96
C ASN A 39 -7.29 5.15 -1.28
N GLU A 40 -8.00 4.34 -0.50
CA GLU A 40 -7.44 3.16 0.15
C GLU A 40 -7.17 2.07 -0.87
N ILE A 41 -6.01 1.43 -0.74
CA ILE A 41 -5.64 0.27 -1.54
C ILE A 41 -5.67 -0.94 -0.63
N GLU A 42 -6.60 -1.85 -0.91
CA GLU A 42 -6.83 -3.06 -0.14
C GLU A 42 -6.09 -4.25 -0.75
N ALA A 43 -5.69 -5.20 0.09
CA ALA A 43 -5.18 -6.48 -0.35
C ALA A 43 -6.28 -7.30 -1.05
N GLU A 44 -5.97 -7.91 -2.18
CA GLU A 44 -6.87 -8.82 -2.89
C GLU A 44 -6.68 -10.29 -2.49
N CYS A 45 -5.59 -10.58 -1.75
CA CYS A 45 -5.20 -11.94 -1.38
C CYS A 45 -4.65 -12.01 0.05
N SER A 46 -4.59 -13.23 0.57
CA SER A 46 -3.84 -13.53 1.79
C SER A 46 -2.37 -13.78 1.46
N GLY A 47 -1.46 -13.26 2.28
CA GLY A 47 -0.04 -13.44 2.04
C GLY A 47 0.83 -12.71 3.05
N ARG A 48 2.11 -12.59 2.74
CA ARG A 48 3.09 -11.85 3.52
C ARG A 48 3.72 -10.75 2.68
N ILE A 49 3.86 -9.53 3.22
CA ILE A 49 4.58 -8.45 2.54
C ILE A 49 6.05 -8.85 2.44
N LYS A 50 6.51 -9.12 1.22
CA LYS A 50 7.90 -9.45 0.92
C LYS A 50 8.72 -8.17 0.72
N GLU A 51 8.20 -7.25 -0.08
CA GLU A 51 8.86 -5.97 -0.38
C GLU A 51 7.83 -4.84 -0.56
N ILE A 52 8.22 -3.62 -0.19
CA ILE A 52 7.47 -2.39 -0.43
C ILE A 52 8.30 -1.55 -1.41
N LEU A 53 7.84 -1.47 -2.65
CA LEU A 53 8.51 -0.73 -3.74
C LEU A 53 8.04 0.72 -3.83
N GLY A 54 6.85 1.02 -3.28
CA GLY A 54 6.34 2.38 -3.18
C GLY A 54 7.16 3.23 -2.20
N GLU A 55 7.63 4.39 -2.66
CA GLU A 55 8.28 5.39 -1.82
C GLU A 55 7.25 6.35 -1.21
N ASN A 56 7.27 6.52 0.11
CA ASN A 56 6.33 7.39 0.82
C ASN A 56 6.43 8.86 0.36
N GLY A 57 5.29 9.46 0.02
CA GLY A 57 5.20 10.84 -0.46
C GLY A 57 5.66 11.03 -1.90
N LYS A 58 5.85 9.95 -2.67
CA LYS A 58 6.23 10.02 -4.09
C LYS A 58 5.04 9.80 -5.02
N PRO A 59 5.07 10.40 -6.22
CA PRO A 59 4.06 10.14 -7.24
C PRO A 59 4.12 8.68 -7.69
N VAL A 60 2.95 8.15 -8.01
CA VAL A 60 2.77 6.82 -8.59
C VAL A 60 1.90 6.89 -9.84
N GLU A 61 2.19 6.01 -10.78
CA GLU A 61 1.51 5.92 -12.06
C GLU A 61 0.54 4.73 -12.12
N TYR A 62 -0.28 4.72 -13.17
CA TYR A 62 -1.14 3.56 -13.44
C TYR A 62 -0.29 2.31 -13.71
N ASN A 63 -0.70 1.16 -13.15
CA ASN A 63 0.02 -0.11 -13.20
C ASN A 63 1.42 -0.14 -12.55
N GLN A 64 1.81 0.89 -11.80
CA GLN A 64 3.05 0.81 -11.02
C GLN A 64 2.91 -0.22 -9.89
N VAL A 65 3.92 -1.09 -9.76
CA VAL A 65 3.97 -2.08 -8.67
C VAL A 65 4.39 -1.40 -7.37
N LEU A 66 3.59 -1.61 -6.31
CA LEU A 66 3.81 -0.98 -5.00
C LEU A 66 4.28 -1.98 -3.94
N PHE A 67 3.81 -3.22 -4.02
CA PHE A 67 4.08 -4.28 -3.06
C PHE A 67 4.40 -5.57 -3.79
N ILE A 68 5.37 -6.32 -3.26
CA ILE A 68 5.57 -7.73 -3.59
C ILE A 68 5.02 -8.53 -2.42
N VAL A 69 4.06 -9.40 -2.70
CA VAL A 69 3.43 -10.27 -1.71
C VAL A 69 3.85 -11.71 -2.00
N GLU A 70 4.28 -12.42 -0.95
CA GLU A 70 4.44 -13.87 -0.97
C GLU A 70 3.11 -14.50 -0.52
N PRO A 71 2.39 -15.23 -1.40
CA PRO A 71 1.14 -15.87 -1.03
C PRO A 71 1.36 -16.93 0.06
N LEU A 72 0.49 -16.97 1.06
CA LEU A 72 0.45 -18.07 2.01
C LEU A 72 -0.45 -19.15 1.40
N ALA A 73 0.11 -20.35 1.21
CA ALA A 73 -0.60 -21.51 0.66
C ALA A 73 -1.68 -22.04 1.61
#